data_AF-A0A1G5T3H8-F1
#
_entry.id   AF-A0A1G5T3H8-F1
#
_cell.length_a   1.000
_cell.length_b   1.000
_cell.length_c   1.000
_cell.angle_alpha   90.00
_cell.angle_beta   90.00
_cell.angle_gamma   90.00
#
_symmetry.space_group_name_H-M   'P 1'
#
loop_
_entity.id
_entity.type
_entity.pdbx_description
1 polymer ?
#
loop_
_entity_poly.entity_id
_entity_poly.type
_entity_poly.pdbx_seq_one_letter_code
_entity_poly.pdbx_strand_id
1 'polypeptide(L)'
;MSMEAYALCPRPLAGVSDWQTGLDALGFDLQLRGTAIPPASSGHLPALRRGRASGFECALIPFSELKDTYPETDFAGSWPCVYAFWFGTIAESIGAVMAITACVKLVDGLAFYPEEGRLLTADQAVRYARETVPAAEELERQLGPGAD
;
A
#
# COMPACT_ATOMS: atom_id res chain seq x y z
N MET A 1 -11.95 2.53 12.73
CA MET A 1 -11.41 3.72 12.01
C MET A 1 -10.59 3.18 10.86
N SER A 2 -10.71 3.72 9.65
CA SER A 2 -9.81 3.37 8.55
C SER A 2 -8.48 4.10 8.76
N MET A 3 -7.37 3.36 8.64
CA MET A 3 -6.04 3.92 8.49
C MET A 3 -5.80 4.26 7.02
N GLU A 4 -4.87 5.18 6.77
CA GLU A 4 -4.47 5.55 5.43
C GLU A 4 -2.96 5.51 5.23
N ALA A 5 -2.52 5.30 3.99
CA ALA A 5 -1.12 5.38 3.63
C ALA A 5 -0.98 5.73 2.16
N TYR A 6 0.20 6.19 1.76
CA TYR A 6 0.43 6.72 0.42
C TYR A 6 1.70 6.15 -0.21
N ALA A 7 1.63 5.83 -1.49
CA ALA A 7 2.79 5.59 -2.34
C ALA A 7 2.99 6.78 -3.29
N LEU A 8 4.09 7.50 -3.11
CA LEU A 8 4.49 8.63 -3.92
C LEU A 8 5.45 8.13 -5.00
N CYS A 9 5.05 8.27 -6.26
CA CYS A 9 5.69 7.61 -7.39
C CYS A 9 6.12 8.63 -8.45
N PRO A 10 7.34 8.49 -9.02
CA PRO A 10 7.81 9.39 -10.09
C PRO A 10 7.12 9.11 -11.43
N ARG A 11 6.42 7.97 -11.53
CA ARG A 11 5.62 7.54 -12.68
C ARG A 11 4.52 6.57 -12.20
N PRO A 12 3.38 6.48 -12.89
CA PRO A 12 2.40 5.45 -12.59
C PRO A 12 2.96 4.06 -12.89
N LEU A 13 2.43 3.05 -12.19
CA LEU A 13 2.61 1.64 -12.55
C LEU A 13 1.95 1.35 -13.90
N ALA A 14 2.50 0.42 -14.66
CA ALA A 14 1.96 0.08 -15.98
C ALA A 14 0.60 -0.65 -15.89
N GLY A 15 0.31 -1.28 -14.75
CA GLY A 15 -0.94 -1.98 -14.48
C GLY A 15 -0.82 -2.94 -13.31
N VAL A 16 -1.89 -3.68 -13.02
CA VAL A 16 -1.92 -4.64 -11.90
C VAL A 16 -0.90 -5.78 -12.09
N SER A 17 -0.63 -6.20 -13.33
CA SER A 17 0.38 -7.23 -13.62
C SER A 17 1.80 -6.79 -13.30
N ASP A 18 2.12 -5.52 -13.56
CA ASP A 18 3.42 -4.91 -13.20
C ASP A 18 3.54 -4.84 -11.67
N TRP A 19 2.47 -4.43 -11.00
CA TRP A 19 2.39 -4.42 -9.54
C TRP A 19 2.59 -5.82 -8.94
N GLN A 20 1.92 -6.83 -9.49
CA GLN A 20 2.08 -8.23 -9.08
C GLN A 20 3.52 -8.71 -9.26
N THR A 21 4.18 -8.32 -10.35
CA THR A 21 5.60 -8.68 -10.58
C THR A 21 6.49 -8.13 -9.47
N GLY A 22 6.21 -6.92 -8.96
CA GLY A 22 6.93 -6.35 -7.82
C GLY A 22 6.67 -7.11 -6.50
N LEU A 23 5.43 -7.53 -6.26
CA LEU A 23 5.08 -8.37 -5.10
C LEU A 23 5.84 -9.71 -5.16
N ASP A 24 5.84 -10.35 -6.33
CA ASP A 24 6.50 -11.64 -6.56
C ASP A 24 8.02 -11.52 -6.39
N ALA A 25 8.64 -10.46 -6.92
CA ALA A 25 10.07 -10.19 -6.78
C ALA A 25 10.49 -9.95 -5.32
N LEU A 26 9.58 -9.40 -4.51
CA LEU A 26 9.75 -9.25 -3.07
C LEU A 26 9.34 -10.52 -2.30
N GLY A 27 8.85 -11.57 -2.95
CA GLY A 27 8.38 -12.79 -2.27
C GLY A 27 7.24 -12.52 -1.30
N PHE A 28 6.41 -11.52 -1.57
CA PHE A 28 5.18 -11.28 -0.82
C PHE A 28 4.08 -12.20 -1.34
N ASP A 29 3.44 -12.94 -0.45
CA ASP A 29 2.35 -13.87 -0.78
C ASP A 29 1.01 -13.14 -0.90
N LEU A 30 0.97 -12.10 -1.73
CA LEU A 30 -0.23 -11.33 -2.03
C LEU A 30 -0.51 -11.42 -3.52
N GLN A 31 -1.74 -11.81 -3.85
CA GLN A 31 -2.20 -11.97 -5.21
C GLN A 31 -3.30 -10.96 -5.51
N LEU A 32 -2.97 -9.96 -6.32
CA LEU A 32 -3.93 -8.96 -6.79
C LEU A 32 -4.91 -9.61 -7.77
N ARG A 33 -6.19 -9.26 -7.66
CA ARG A 33 -7.29 -9.81 -8.48
C ARG A 33 -7.99 -8.77 -9.35
N GLY A 34 -7.37 -7.62 -9.54
CA GLY A 34 -7.81 -6.58 -10.48
C GLY A 34 -7.21 -6.75 -11.88
N THR A 35 -7.91 -6.24 -12.90
CA THR A 35 -7.40 -6.12 -14.28
C THR A 35 -6.82 -4.74 -14.56
N ALA A 36 -7.17 -3.75 -13.75
CA ALA A 36 -6.67 -2.38 -13.81
C ALA A 36 -6.45 -1.84 -12.39
N ILE A 37 -5.54 -0.90 -12.27
CA ILE A 37 -5.33 -0.17 -11.01
C ILE A 37 -6.55 0.74 -10.83
N PRO A 38 -7.15 0.82 -9.62
CA PRO A 38 -8.21 1.79 -9.35
C PRO A 38 -7.84 3.22 -9.80
N PRO A 39 -8.81 4.06 -10.22
CA PRO A 39 -10.24 4.00 -9.88
C PRO A 39 -11.09 3.53 -11.06
N ALA A 40 -11.11 2.23 -11.38
CA ALA A 40 -11.91 1.75 -12.51
C ALA A 40 -13.42 1.59 -12.18
N SER A 41 -13.84 1.53 -10.91
CA SER A 41 -15.28 1.63 -10.54
C SER A 41 -15.61 1.66 -9.04
N SER A 42 -14.77 1.13 -8.15
CA SER A 42 -15.14 0.96 -6.72
C SER A 42 -14.15 1.51 -5.69
N GLY A 43 -12.95 1.96 -6.09
CA GLY A 43 -11.90 2.34 -5.15
C GLY A 43 -11.32 1.17 -4.34
N HIS A 44 -11.75 -0.07 -4.57
CA HIS A 44 -11.25 -1.27 -3.89
C HIS A 44 -10.49 -2.18 -4.85
N LEU A 45 -9.28 -2.59 -4.49
CA LEU A 45 -8.48 -3.57 -5.21
C LEU A 45 -8.55 -4.93 -4.48
N PRO A 46 -9.28 -5.92 -5.02
CA PRO A 46 -9.38 -7.22 -4.39
C PRO A 46 -8.01 -7.92 -4.43
N ALA A 47 -7.64 -8.55 -3.33
CA ALA A 47 -6.42 -9.34 -3.25
C ALA A 47 -6.61 -10.56 -2.34
N LEU A 48 -5.80 -11.59 -2.59
CA LEU A 48 -5.77 -12.82 -1.79
C LEU A 48 -4.37 -13.04 -1.22
N ARG A 49 -4.29 -13.33 0.07
CA ARG A 49 -3.08 -13.79 0.75
C ARG A 49 -3.32 -15.19 1.32
N ARG A 50 -2.52 -16.19 0.92
CA ARG A 50 -2.73 -17.60 1.31
C ARG A 50 -4.17 -18.09 1.08
N GLY A 51 -4.81 -17.62 0.01
CA GLY A 51 -6.21 -17.93 -0.32
C GLY A 51 -7.27 -17.19 0.52
N ARG A 52 -6.89 -16.26 1.40
CA ARG A 52 -7.80 -15.45 2.23
C ARG A 52 -7.88 -14.02 1.69
N ALA A 53 -9.04 -13.38 1.86
CA ALA A 53 -9.23 -11.99 1.46
C ALA A 53 -8.26 -11.06 2.20
N SER A 54 -7.56 -10.21 1.44
CA SER A 54 -6.58 -9.24 1.92
C SER A 54 -6.56 -8.04 0.96
N GLY A 55 -7.72 -7.75 0.35
CA GLY A 55 -7.91 -6.58 -0.50
C GLY A 55 -7.81 -5.29 0.29
N PHE A 56 -7.78 -4.15 -0.38
CA PHE A 56 -7.66 -2.85 0.25
C PHE A 56 -8.25 -1.79 -0.68
N GLU A 57 -8.61 -0.65 -0.11
CA GLU A 57 -9.00 0.50 -0.93
C GLU A 57 -7.76 1.22 -1.44
N CYS A 58 -7.81 1.65 -2.69
CA CYS A 58 -6.75 2.40 -3.35
C CYS A 58 -7.33 3.35 -4.39
N ALA A 59 -6.76 4.55 -4.50
CA ALA A 59 -7.08 5.50 -5.56
C ALA A 59 -5.85 6.32 -5.97
N LEU A 60 -5.88 6.86 -7.18
CA LEU A 60 -4.95 7.89 -7.60
C LEU A 60 -5.47 9.26 -7.16
N ILE A 61 -4.63 10.01 -6.45
CA ILE A 61 -4.94 11.39 -6.03
C ILE A 61 -3.88 12.36 -6.58
N PRO A 62 -4.22 13.64 -6.81
CA PRO A 62 -3.23 14.65 -7.12
C PRO A 62 -2.33 14.92 -5.91
N PHE A 63 -1.03 15.11 -6.14
CA PHE A 63 -0.08 15.40 -5.06
C PHE A 63 -0.39 16.70 -4.30
N SER A 64 -1.09 17.66 -4.92
CA SER A 64 -1.58 18.85 -4.23
C SER A 64 -2.54 18.51 -3.08
N GLU A 65 -3.43 17.53 -3.26
CA GLU A 65 -4.36 17.11 -2.22
C GLU A 65 -3.61 16.54 -1.01
N LEU A 66 -2.57 15.73 -1.25
CA LEU A 66 -1.71 15.22 -0.18
C LEU A 66 -1.00 16.36 0.58
N LYS A 67 -0.49 17.37 -0.14
CA LYS A 67 0.16 18.54 0.47
C LYS A 67 -0.80 19.41 1.27
N ASP A 68 -2.03 19.57 0.79
CA ASP A 68 -3.04 20.36 1.48
C ASP A 68 -3.48 19.65 2.78
N THR A 69 -3.54 18.32 2.78
CA THR A 69 -3.82 17.50 3.97
C THR A 69 -2.66 17.49 4.97
N TYR A 70 -1.41 17.42 4.49
CA TYR A 70 -0.21 17.38 5.34
C TYR A 70 0.80 18.49 4.99
N PRO A 71 0.48 19.76 5.29
CA PRO A 71 1.30 20.90 4.87
C PRO A 71 2.68 20.96 5.53
N GLU A 72 2.83 20.34 6.70
CA GLU A 72 4.08 20.31 7.47
C GLU A 72 5.02 19.17 7.04
N THR A 73 4.58 18.27 6.17
CA THR A 73 5.40 17.14 5.71
C THR A 73 6.30 17.54 4.54
N ASP A 74 7.62 17.39 4.72
CA ASP A 74 8.57 17.48 3.62
C ASP A 74 8.59 16.16 2.82
N PHE A 75 7.89 16.15 1.68
CA PHE A 75 7.82 15.01 0.77
C PHE A 75 9.07 14.84 -0.13
N ALA A 76 10.15 15.58 0.14
CA ALA A 76 11.42 15.48 -0.58
C ALA A 76 11.31 15.68 -2.11
N GLY A 77 10.32 16.44 -2.57
CA GLY A 77 10.14 16.75 -3.98
C GLY A 77 8.68 16.89 -4.42
N SER A 78 8.47 16.70 -5.73
CA SER A 78 7.16 16.69 -6.37
C SER A 78 6.91 15.32 -6.98
N TRP A 79 5.69 14.82 -6.79
CA TRP A 79 5.32 13.46 -7.16
C TRP A 79 4.16 13.51 -8.16
N PRO A 80 4.38 13.17 -9.44
CA PRO A 80 3.33 13.24 -10.46
C PRO A 80 2.25 12.16 -10.29
N CYS A 81 2.52 11.14 -9.48
CA CYS A 81 1.60 10.03 -9.24
C CYS A 81 1.59 9.70 -7.74
N VAL A 82 0.42 9.77 -7.12
CA VAL A 82 0.22 9.38 -5.72
C VAL A 82 -0.90 8.36 -5.65
N TYR A 83 -0.58 7.18 -5.13
CA TYR A 83 -1.58 6.18 -4.76
C TYR A 83 -1.92 6.37 -3.28
N ALA A 84 -3.16 6.71 -2.98
CA ALA A 84 -3.71 6.68 -1.64
C ALA A 84 -4.29 5.29 -1.35
N PHE A 85 -4.17 4.84 -0.11
CA PHE A 85 -4.65 3.54 0.36
C PHE A 85 -5.47 3.75 1.62
N TRP A 86 -6.60 3.03 1.75
CA TRP A 86 -7.39 3.00 2.98
C TRP A 86 -7.66 1.54 3.39
N PHE A 87 -7.52 1.27 4.69
CA PHE A 87 -7.67 -0.06 5.25
C PHE A 87 -8.11 0.01 6.72
N GLY A 88 -9.06 -0.82 7.12
CA GLY A 88 -9.61 -0.86 8.48
C GLY A 88 -9.27 -2.13 9.24
N THR A 89 -9.16 -3.27 8.55
CA THR A 89 -8.88 -4.56 9.20
C THR A 89 -7.40 -4.93 9.17
N ILE A 90 -6.98 -5.87 10.03
CA ILE A 90 -5.62 -6.42 10.00
C ILE A 90 -5.31 -7.05 8.64
N ALA A 91 -6.28 -7.75 8.04
CA ALA A 91 -6.12 -8.39 6.74
C ALA A 91 -5.92 -7.36 5.62
N GLU A 92 -6.68 -6.27 5.64
CA GLU A 92 -6.52 -5.17 4.68
C GLU A 92 -5.18 -4.44 4.89
N SER A 93 -4.79 -4.20 6.15
CA SER A 93 -3.50 -3.58 6.49
C SER A 93 -2.31 -4.38 5.95
N ILE A 94 -2.31 -5.71 6.14
CA ILE A 94 -1.26 -6.58 5.59
C ILE A 94 -1.20 -6.44 4.05
N GLY A 95 -2.35 -6.49 3.39
CA GLY A 95 -2.45 -6.35 1.94
C GLY A 95 -1.93 -4.99 1.46
N ALA A 96 -2.37 -3.90 2.09
CA ALA A 96 -1.97 -2.55 1.77
C ALA A 96 -0.46 -2.33 1.97
N VAL A 97 0.12 -2.77 3.10
CA VAL A 97 1.56 -2.60 3.37
C VAL A 97 2.42 -3.34 2.33
N MET A 98 2.06 -4.58 1.99
CA MET A 98 2.75 -5.33 0.94
C MET A 98 2.64 -4.62 -0.41
N ALA A 99 1.44 -4.14 -0.76
CA ALA A 99 1.15 -3.50 -2.03
C ALA A 99 1.85 -2.14 -2.17
N ILE A 100 1.80 -1.27 -1.16
CA ILE A 100 2.55 -0.01 -1.09
C ILE A 100 4.03 -0.27 -1.30
N THR A 101 4.59 -1.23 -0.56
CA THR A 101 6.01 -1.57 -0.61
C THR A 101 6.45 -2.01 -2.01
N ALA A 102 5.69 -2.90 -2.64
CA ALA A 102 5.96 -3.32 -4.01
C ALA A 102 5.84 -2.16 -5.00
N CYS A 103 4.82 -1.32 -4.85
CA CYS A 103 4.60 -0.15 -5.69
C CYS A 103 5.82 0.78 -5.65
N VAL A 104 6.21 1.24 -4.45
CA VAL A 104 7.33 2.18 -4.31
C VAL A 104 8.66 1.55 -4.72
N LYS A 105 8.84 0.24 -4.53
CA LYS A 105 10.07 -0.45 -4.95
C LYS A 105 10.21 -0.58 -6.46
N LEU A 106 9.11 -0.79 -7.18
CA LEU A 106 9.10 -0.90 -8.65
C LEU A 106 9.49 0.40 -9.36
N VAL A 107 9.18 1.54 -8.75
CA VAL A 107 9.32 2.86 -9.37
C VAL A 107 10.33 3.76 -8.67
N ASP A 108 11.02 3.25 -7.64
CA ASP A 108 11.93 4.02 -6.77
C ASP A 108 11.24 5.25 -6.16
N GLY A 109 10.08 5.00 -5.56
CA GLY A 109 9.23 6.01 -4.91
C GLY A 109 9.42 6.08 -3.38
N LEU A 110 8.52 6.82 -2.74
CA LEU A 110 8.43 6.94 -1.28
C LEU A 110 7.11 6.39 -0.75
N ALA A 111 7.15 5.74 0.40
CA ALA A 111 5.95 5.37 1.15
C ALA A 111 5.74 6.35 2.30
N PHE A 112 4.53 6.86 2.47
CA PHE A 112 4.17 7.77 3.55
C PHE A 112 3.08 7.14 4.42
N TYR A 113 3.35 7.06 5.72
CA TYR A 113 2.46 6.55 6.77
C TYR A 113 2.17 7.70 7.75
N PRO A 114 1.07 8.46 7.54
CA PRO A 114 0.77 9.66 8.31
C PRO A 114 0.61 9.42 9.81
N GLU A 115 -0.04 8.33 10.20
CA GLU A 115 -0.32 7.96 11.59
C GLU A 115 0.96 7.67 12.38
N GLU A 116 2.02 7.26 11.68
CA GLU A 116 3.36 7.06 12.25
C GLU A 116 4.27 8.28 12.04
N GLY A 117 3.84 9.27 11.25
CA GLY A 117 4.68 10.41 10.83
C GLY A 117 5.91 9.97 10.02
N ARG A 118 5.82 8.89 9.25
CA ARG A 118 6.97 8.27 8.56
C ARG A 118 6.90 8.46 7.06
N LEU A 119 7.99 9.00 6.50
CA LEU A 119 8.28 8.98 5.08
C LEU A 119 9.47 8.05 4.83
N LEU A 120 9.25 7.00 4.04
CA LEU A 120 10.20 5.91 3.84
C LEU A 120 10.62 5.84 2.37
N THR A 121 11.92 5.69 2.12
CA THR A 121 12.44 5.27 0.81
C THR A 121 11.98 3.87 0.45
N ALA A 122 12.07 3.49 -0.81
CA ALA A 122 11.76 2.13 -1.25
C ALA A 122 12.42 1.03 -0.40
N ASP A 123 13.70 1.16 -0.07
CA ASP A 123 14.42 0.18 0.76
C ASP A 123 13.99 0.22 2.23
N GLN A 124 13.64 1.39 2.75
CA GLN A 124 13.05 1.52 4.08
C GLN A 124 11.66 0.90 4.15
N ALA A 125 10.82 1.08 3.12
CA ALA A 125 9.51 0.46 3.02
C ALA A 125 9.62 -1.07 2.98
N VAL A 126 10.59 -1.62 2.24
CA VAL A 126 10.85 -3.07 2.25
C VAL A 126 11.21 -3.57 3.65
N ARG A 127 12.11 -2.87 4.36
CA ARG A 127 12.46 -3.25 5.75
C ARG A 127 11.26 -3.16 6.68
N TYR A 128 10.51 -2.06 6.60
CA TYR A 128 9.30 -1.85 7.37
C TYR A 128 8.30 -2.98 7.15
N ALA A 129 7.98 -3.34 5.90
CA ALA A 129 7.07 -4.43 5.60
C ALA A 129 7.58 -5.79 6.12
N ARG A 130 8.88 -6.06 6.10
CA ARG A 130 9.46 -7.30 6.66
C ARG A 130 9.33 -7.39 8.17
N GLU A 131 9.25 -6.26 8.86
CA GLU A 131 9.07 -6.20 10.31
C GLU A 131 7.59 -6.24 10.69
N THR A 132 6.75 -5.45 10.02
CA THR A 132 5.35 -5.23 10.41
C THR A 132 4.41 -6.31 9.91
N VAL A 133 4.61 -6.83 8.70
CA VAL A 133 3.73 -7.87 8.13
C VAL A 133 3.72 -9.13 9.01
N PRO A 134 4.85 -9.74 9.40
CA PRO A 134 4.80 -10.94 10.24
C PRO A 134 4.14 -10.70 11.60
N ALA A 135 4.33 -9.52 12.19
CA ALA A 135 3.68 -9.15 13.43
C ALA A 135 2.15 -9.03 13.27
N ALA A 136 1.70 -8.41 12.17
CA ALA A 136 0.28 -8.32 11.83
C ALA A 136 -0.32 -9.69 11.51
N GLU A 137 0.40 -10.57 10.80
CA GLU A 137 -0.05 -11.95 10.54
C GLU A 137 -0.24 -12.75 11.83
N GLU A 138 0.66 -12.59 12.80
CA GLU A 138 0.54 -13.24 14.10
C GLU A 138 -0.65 -12.69 14.90
N LEU A 139 -0.87 -11.37 14.86
CA LEU A 139 -2.03 -10.76 15.50
C LEU A 139 -3.35 -11.24 14.88
N GLU A 140 -3.44 -11.29 13.55
CA GLU A 140 -4.60 -11.83 12.83
C GLU A 140 -4.89 -13.28 13.23
N ARG A 141 -3.84 -14.09 13.39
CA ARG A 141 -3.96 -15.49 13.82
C ARG A 141 -4.51 -15.62 15.25
N GLN A 142 -4.11 -14.72 16.15
CA GLN A 142 -4.55 -14.73 17.56
C GLN A 142 -6.00 -14.26 17.71
N LEU A 143 -6.43 -13.27 16.94
CA LEU A 143 -7.77 -12.69 17.03
C LEU A 143 -8.81 -13.42 16.16
N GLY A 144 -8.36 -14.22 15.19
CA GLY A 144 -9.23 -14.92 14.23
C GLY A 144 -9.64 -14.04 13.05
N PRO A 145 -10.26 -14.62 12.00
CA PRO A 145 -10.77 -13.85 10.86
C PRO A 145 -11.85 -12.85 11.31
N GLY A 146 -11.67 -11.56 11.03
CA GLY A 146 -12.72 -10.54 11.17
C GLY A 146 -12.76 -9.78 12.49
N ALA A 147 -11.64 -9.70 13.23
CA ALA A 147 -11.51 -8.72 14.30
C ALA A 147 -11.18 -7.34 13.70
N ASP A 148 -12.19 -6.48 13.64
CA ASP A 148 -12.09 -5.05 13.36
C ASP A 148 -11.53 -4.26 14.56
#